data_AF-A0A2T3LDF0-F1
#
_entry.id   AF-A0A2T3LDF0-F1
#
_cell.length_a   1.000
_cell.length_b   1.000
_cell.length_c   1.000
_cell.angle_alpha   90.00
_cell.angle_beta   90.00
_cell.angle_gamma   90.00
#
_symmetry.space_group_name_H-M   'P 1'
#
loop_
_entity.id
_entity.type
_entity.pdbx_description
1 polymer ?
#
loop_
_entity_poly.entity_id
_entity_poly.type
_entity_poly.pdbx_seq_one_letter_code
_entity_poly.pdbx_strand_id
1 'polypeptide(L)' 'MKKLLLLLSLVVIIGLGGLLFNSVETQSKIDICLDNGGSFNYQACECDYENSHPYESDNQCDG' A
#
# COMPACT_ATOMS: atom_id res chain seq x y z
N MET A 1 34.47 -8.43 9.54
CA MET A 1 33.77 -8.64 8.25
C MET A 1 32.42 -9.33 8.41
N LYS A 2 32.32 -10.51 9.06
CA LYS A 2 31.02 -11.22 9.25
C LYS A 2 29.91 -10.41 9.95
N LYS A 3 30.24 -9.63 10.99
CA LYS A 3 29.28 -8.76 11.70
C LYS A 3 28.74 -7.62 10.83
N LEU A 4 29.56 -7.07 9.94
CA LEU A 4 29.16 -6.02 9.01
C LEU A 4 28.21 -6.55 7.93
N LEU A 5 28.49 -7.76 7.41
CA LEU A 5 27.61 -8.49 6.49
C LEU A 5 26.24 -8.79 7.10
N LEU A 6 26.19 -9.20 8.37
CA LEU A 6 24.94 -9.43 9.11
C LEU A 6 24.11 -8.15 9.29
N LEU A 7 24.76 -7.03 9.58
CA LEU A 7 24.08 -5.74 9.71
C LEU A 7 23.54 -5.25 8.35
N LEU A 8 24.32 -5.39 7.28
CA LEU A 8 23.88 -5.07 5.91
C LEU A 8 22.68 -5.91 5.50
N SER A 9 22.69 -7.23 5.75
CA SER A 9 21.54 -8.08 5.43
C SER A 9 20.28 -7.67 6.21
N LEU A 10 20.43 -7.26 7.46
CA LEU A 10 19.29 -6.86 8.29
C LEU A 10 18.63 -5.57 7.76
N VAL A 11 19.44 -4.58 7.37
CA VAL A 11 18.93 -3.32 6.81
C VAL A 11 18.19 -3.56 5.49
N VAL A 12 18.72 -4.45 4.63
CA VAL A 12 18.07 -4.82 3.37
C VAL A 12 16.72 -5.49 3.64
N ILE A 13 16.65 -6.43 4.58
CA ILE A 13 15.40 -7.12 4.93
C ILE A 13 14.36 -6.15 5.49
N ILE A 14 14.76 -5.24 6.39
CA ILE A 14 13.86 -4.25 6.97
C ILE A 14 13.36 -3.27 5.90
N GLY A 15 14.26 -2.78 5.03
CA GLY A 15 13.90 -1.87 3.94
C GLY A 15 12.93 -2.49 2.94
N LEU A 16 13.19 -3.73 2.50
CA LEU A 16 12.26 -4.48 1.63
C LEU A 16 10.95 -4.80 2.35
N GLY A 17 11.01 -5.20 3.63
CA GLY A 17 9.83 -5.48 4.43
C GLY A 17 8.89 -4.27 4.57
N GLY A 18 9.44 -3.08 4.80
CA GLY A 18 8.66 -1.85 4.89
C GLY A 18 7.94 -1.48 3.59
N LEU A 19 8.63 -1.59 2.45
CA LEU A 19 8.03 -1.30 1.14
C LEU A 19 6.89 -2.27 0.79
N LEU A 20 7.05 -3.55 1.14
CA LEU A 20 6.02 -4.55 0.89
C LEU A 20 4.81 -4.40 1.83
N PHE A 21 5.02 -3.93 3.06
CA PHE A 21 3.94 -3.79 4.04
C PHE A 21 2.93 -2.70 3.66
N ASN A 22 3.41 -1.53 3.24
CA ASN A 22 2.54 -0.43 2.82
C ASN A 22 1.70 -0.80 1.59
N SER A 23 2.31 -1.46 0.60
CA SER A 23 1.63 -1.90 -0.61
C SER A 23 0.47 -2.86 -0.31
N VAL A 24 0.68 -3.83 0.60
CA VAL A 24 -0.37 -4.81 0.96
C VAL A 24 -1.51 -4.14 1.72
N GLU A 25 -1.22 -3.22 2.63
CA GLU A 25 -2.27 -2.49 3.39
C GLU A 25 -3.14 -1.66 2.46
N THR A 26 -2.53 -0.93 1.52
CA THR A 26 -3.25 -0.10 0.54
C THR A 26 -4.15 -0.94 -0.37
N GLN A 27 -3.64 -2.05 -0.91
CA GLN A 27 -4.44 -2.97 -1.72
C GLN A 27 -5.62 -3.54 -0.93
N SER A 28 -5.39 -3.93 0.33
CA SER A 28 -6.47 -4.44 1.19
C SER A 28 -7.57 -3.39 1.45
N LYS A 29 -7.23 -2.11 1.61
CA LYS A 29 -8.24 -1.04 1.80
C LYS A 29 -9.09 -0.84 0.55
N ILE A 30 -8.47 -0.89 -0.63
CA ILE A 30 -9.15 -0.76 -1.92
C ILE A 30 -10.11 -1.92 -2.12
N ASP A 31 -9.63 -3.15 -1.95
CA ASP A 31 -10.45 -4.35 -2.12
C ASP A 31 -11.65 -4.33 -1.17
N ILE A 32 -11.42 -4.04 0.12
CA ILE A 32 -12.51 -3.93 1.11
C ILE A 32 -13.55 -2.87 0.69
N CYS A 33 -13.11 -1.71 0.18
CA CYS A 33 -14.04 -0.66 -0.25
C CYS A 33 -14.94 -1.15 -1.39
N LEU A 34 -14.34 -1.74 -2.42
CA LEU A 34 -15.04 -2.21 -3.61
C LEU A 34 -15.97 -3.39 -3.31
N ASP A 35 -15.53 -4.32 -2.46
CA ASP A 35 -16.34 -5.47 -2.03
C ASP A 35 -17.58 -5.07 -1.22
N ASN A 36 -17.52 -3.94 -0.51
CA ASN A 36 -18.67 -3.38 0.22
C ASN A 36 -19.58 -2.49 -0.64
N GLY A 37 -19.30 -2.37 -1.94
CA GLY A 37 -20.07 -1.55 -2.88
C GLY A 37 -19.77 -0.05 -2.80
N GLY A 38 -18.69 0.33 -2.13
CA GLY A 38 -18.15 1.69 -2.18
C GLY A 38 -17.39 1.94 -3.49
N SER A 39 -16.95 3.17 -3.67
CA SER A 39 -16.08 3.59 -4.75
C SER A 39 -14.82 4.21 -4.15
N PHE A 40 -13.66 3.66 -4.47
CA PHE A 40 -12.41 4.12 -3.89
C PHE A 40 -11.90 5.38 -4.57
N ASN A 41 -11.62 6.44 -3.81
CA ASN A 41 -10.99 7.66 -4.29
C ASN A 41 -9.47 7.51 -4.23
N TYR A 42 -8.84 7.25 -5.37
CA TYR A 42 -7.39 7.04 -5.50
C TYR A 42 -6.53 8.28 -5.20
N GLN A 43 -7.11 9.48 -5.23
CA GLN A 43 -6.41 10.73 -4.91
C GLN A 43 -6.42 11.03 -3.42
N ALA A 44 -7.53 10.73 -2.75
CA ALA A 44 -7.68 10.91 -1.30
C ALA A 44 -7.28 9.67 -0.49
N CYS A 45 -7.16 8.52 -1.15
CA CYS A 45 -6.88 7.21 -0.54
C CYS A 45 -7.93 6.77 0.47
N GLU A 46 -9.19 7.06 0.15
CA GLU A 46 -10.34 6.84 1.02
C GLU A 46 -11.48 6.17 0.25
N CYS A 47 -12.30 5.40 0.97
CA CYS A 47 -13.51 4.83 0.41
C CYS A 47 -14.66 5.84 0.48
N ASP A 48 -15.34 6.06 -0.64
CA ASP A 48 -16.51 6.93 -0.74
C ASP A 48 -17.73 6.07 -1.13
N TYR A 49 -18.79 6.15 -0.32
CA TYR A 49 -20.04 5.42 -0.58
C TYR A 49 -21.12 6.29 -1.23
N GLU A 50 -20.88 7.60 -1.37
CA GLU A 50 -21.83 8.56 -1.90
C GLU A 50 -21.53 8.89 -3.37
N ASN A 51 -20.25 9.04 -3.73
CA ASN A 51 -19.83 9.39 -5.09
C ASN A 51 -19.06 8.25 -5.75
N SER A 52 -19.23 8.12 -7.07
CA SER A 52 -18.44 7.20 -7.88
C SER A 52 -17.16 7.86 -8.37
N HIS A 53 -16.04 7.18 -8.19
CA HIS A 53 -14.71 7.57 -8.60
C HIS A 53 -14.19 6.65 -9.70
N PRO A 54 -13.51 7.18 -10.74
CA PRO A 54 -12.90 6.36 -11.77
C PRO A 54 -11.73 5.56 -11.20
N TYR A 55 -11.49 4.38 -11.78
CA TYR A 55 -10.28 3.62 -11.51
C TYR A 55 -9.05 4.39 -12.03
N GLU A 56 -8.04 4.56 -11.17
CA GLU A 56 -6.73 5.10 -11.53
C GLU A 56 -5.66 4.02 -11.33
N SER A 57 -4.88 3.73 -12.38
CA SER A 57 -3.80 2.73 -12.31
C SER A 57 -2.60 3.19 -11.50
N ASP A 58 -2.38 4.50 -11.47
CA ASP A 58 -1.32 5.14 -10.70
C ASP A 58 -1.83 5.31 -9.28
N ASN A 59 -1.72 4.24 -8.51
CA ASN A 59 -2.21 4.20 -7.14
C ASN A 59 -1.33 5.13 -6.28
N GLN A 60 -1.79 6.36 -6.03
CA GLN A 60 -1.03 7.37 -5.28
C GLN A 60 -1.00 7.12 -3.77
N CYS A 61 -1.63 6.03 -3.33
CA CYS A 61 -1.80 5.67 -1.93
C CYS A 61 -0.59 4.98 -1.31
N ASP A 62 0.58 5.10 -1.95
CA ASP A 62 1.86 4.65 -1.44
C ASP A 62 2.62 5.86 -0.84
N GLY A 63 2.35 6.13 0.43
CA GLY A 63 3.08 7.09 1.27
C GLY A 63 3.56 6.43 2.55
#